data_AF-A0A538GE77-F1
#
_entry.id   AF-A0A538GE77-F1
#
_cell.length_a   1.000
_cell.length_b   1.000
_cell.length_c   1.000
_cell.angle_alpha   90.00
_cell.angle_beta   90.00
_cell.angle_gamma   90.00
#
_symmetry.space_group_name_H-M   'P 1'
#
loop_
_entity.id
_entity.type
_entity.pdbx_description
1 polymer ?
#
loop_
_entity_poly.entity_id
_entity_poly.type
_entity_poly.pdbx_seq_one_letter_code
_entity_poly.pdbx_strand_id
1 'polypeptide(L)' 'MQTLAHFGVEATVIGQISGPRVTRYELQLAPGTKVAKVAALKDDLSYALATTEIRILAPIPGK' A
#
# COMPACT_ATOMS: atom_id res chain seq x y z
N MET A 1 3.46 9.06 -4.43
CA MET A 1 2.24 8.32 -4.05
C MET A 1 1.03 9.25 -4.09
N GLN A 2 0.40 9.36 -5.25
CA GLN A 2 -0.88 10.08 -5.39
C GLN A 2 -2.08 9.14 -5.25
N THR A 3 -1.92 7.88 -5.64
CA THR A 3 -3.01 6.90 -5.70
C THR A 3 -3.70 6.69 -4.35
N LEU A 4 -2.96 6.45 -3.26
CA LEU A 4 -3.58 6.29 -1.92
C LEU A 4 -4.28 7.58 -1.44
N ALA A 5 -3.70 8.74 -1.74
CA ALA A 5 -4.29 10.03 -1.38
C ALA A 5 -5.63 10.25 -2.11
N HIS A 6 -5.78 9.77 -3.36
CA HIS A 6 -7.05 9.83 -4.08
C HIS A 6 -8.17 9.03 -3.39
N PHE A 7 -7.82 8.02 -2.59
CA PHE A 7 -8.76 7.24 -1.79
C PHE A 7 -8.87 7.72 -0.34
N GLY A 8 -8.34 8.92 -0.04
CA GLY A 8 -8.34 9.49 1.31
C GLY A 8 -7.52 8.65 2.30
N VAL A 9 -6.47 7.97 1.82
CA VAL A 9 -5.48 7.28 2.63
C VAL A 9 -4.19 8.06 2.58
N GLU A 10 -3.86 8.72 3.67
CA GLU A 10 -2.56 9.35 3.84
C GLU A 10 -1.55 8.29 4.30
N ALA A 11 -0.54 8.08 3.46
CA ALA A 11 0.55 7.17 3.74
C ALA A 11 1.83 7.69 3.10
N THR A 12 2.96 7.43 3.75
CA THR A 12 4.29 7.78 3.24
C THR A 12 5.04 6.51 2.89
N VAL A 13 5.71 6.48 1.74
CA VAL A 13 6.63 5.39 1.39
C VAL A 13 7.90 5.58 2.21
N ILE A 14 8.18 4.63 3.09
CA ILE A 14 9.37 4.64 3.95
C ILE A 14 10.47 3.70 3.45
N GLY A 15 10.14 2.85 2.46
CA GLY A 15 11.08 1.93 1.87
C GLY A 15 10.55 1.33 0.58
N GLN A 16 11.48 0.93 -0.27
CA GLN A 16 11.19 0.21 -1.50
C GLN A 16 12.22 -0.89 -1.69
N ILE A 17 11.75 -2.09 -2.02
CA ILE A 17 12.58 -3.24 -2.31
C ILE A 17 12.13 -3.80 -3.65
N SER A 18 12.91 -3.51 -4.70
CA SER A 18 12.66 -4.03 -6.05
C SER A 18 13.31 -5.42 -6.18
N GLY A 19 12.48 -6.47 -6.28
CA GLY A 19 12.92 -7.83 -6.60
C GLY A 19 12.79 -8.13 -8.10
N PRO A 20 13.29 -9.28 -8.56
CA PRO A 20 13.27 -9.66 -9.98
C PRO A 20 11.86 -9.89 -10.55
N ARG A 21 10.86 -10.11 -9.69
CA ARG A 21 9.46 -10.37 -10.10
C ARG A 21 8.45 -9.37 -9.54
N VAL A 22 8.74 -8.80 -8.36
CA VAL A 22 7.82 -7.92 -7.65
C VAL A 22 8.59 -6.80 -7.00
N THR A 23 7.98 -5.62 -6.96
CA THR A 23 8.47 -4.49 -6.17
C THR A 23 7.62 -4.36 -4.91
N ARG A 24 8.26 -4.44 -3.74
CA ARG A 24 7.60 -4.23 -2.45
C ARG A 24 7.79 -2.79 -2.02
N TYR A 25 6.69 -2.13 -1.68
CA TYR A 25 6.68 -0.81 -1.07
C TYR A 25 6.36 -0.95 0.41
N GLU A 26 7.18 -0.36 1.27
CA GLU A 26 6.89 -0.22 2.70
C GLU A 26 6.18 1.11 2.92
N LEU A 27 5.01 1.04 3.56
CA LEU A 27 4.13 2.17 3.76
C LEU A 27 3.95 2.44 5.24
N GLN A 28 4.21 3.68 5.65
CA GLN A 28 3.83 4.18 6.95
C GLN A 28 2.51 4.94 6.82
N LEU A 29 1.47 4.43 7.47
CA LEU A 29 0.16 5.07 7.48
C LEU A 29 0.17 6.28 8.40
N ALA A 30 -0.59 7.33 8.05
CA ALA A 30 -0.81 8.46 8.93
C ALA A 30 -1.49 8.01 10.24
N PRO A 31 -1.19 8.65 11.38
CA PRO A 31 -1.86 8.35 12.65
C PRO A 31 -3.38 8.36 12.51
N GLY A 32 -4.05 7.34 13.08
CA GLY A 32 -5.51 7.19 12.98
C GLY A 32 -6.01 6.51 11.70
N THR A 33 -5.17 6.29 10.70
CA THR A 33 -5.53 5.51 9.51
C THR A 33 -5.55 4.02 9.85
N LYS A 34 -6.73 3.39 9.74
CA LYS A 34 -6.89 1.96 9.98
C LYS A 34 -6.25 1.14 8.85
N VAL A 35 -5.46 0.13 9.20
CA VAL A 35 -4.91 -0.85 8.26
C VAL A 35 -6.01 -1.48 7.39
N ALA A 36 -7.16 -1.80 8.00
CA ALA A 36 -8.31 -2.36 7.29
C ALA A 36 -8.82 -1.46 6.14
N LYS A 37 -8.70 -0.12 6.27
CA LYS A 37 -9.07 0.82 5.20
C LYS A 37 -8.18 0.63 3.97
N VAL A 38 -6.89 0.41 4.17
CA VAL A 38 -5.94 0.17 3.07
C VAL A 38 -6.15 -1.20 2.45
N ALA A 39 -6.37 -2.22 3.28
CA ALA A 39 -6.65 -3.58 2.82
C ALA A 39 -7.91 -3.64 1.92
N ALA A 40 -8.95 -2.84 2.25
CA ALA A 40 -10.18 -2.75 1.48
C ALA A 40 -9.98 -2.11 0.08
N LEU A 41 -8.94 -1.28 -0.11
CA LEU A 41 -8.64 -0.62 -1.39
C LEU A 41 -7.84 -1.52 -2.34
N LYS A 42 -7.59 -2.79 -2.00
CA LYS A 42 -6.76 -3.68 -2.82
C LYS A 42 -7.19 -3.70 -4.29
N ASP A 43 -8.48 -3.84 -4.55
CA ASP A 43 -9.00 -3.97 -5.91
C ASP A 43 -8.92 -2.62 -6.66
N ASP A 44 -9.28 -1.53 -5.98
CA ASP A 44 -9.18 -0.17 -6.52
C ASP A 44 -7.73 0.23 -6.82
N LEU A 45 -6.79 -0.13 -5.95
CA LEU A 45 -5.36 0.08 -6.18
C LEU A 45 -4.85 -0.77 -7.34
N SER A 46 -5.34 -1.99 -7.48
CA SER A 46 -4.98 -2.88 -8.60
C SER A 46 -5.42 -2.26 -9.92
N TYR A 47 -6.65 -1.74 -9.96
CA TYR A 47 -7.18 -1.01 -11.10
C TYR A 47 -6.40 0.29 -11.38
N ALA A 48 -6.20 1.13 -10.38
CA ALA A 48 -5.54 2.43 -10.53
C ALA A 48 -4.05 2.32 -10.90
N LEU A 49 -3.39 1.21 -10.55
CA LEU A 49 -2.01 0.92 -10.90
C LEU A 49 -1.87 0.03 -12.15
N ALA A 50 -2.99 -0.31 -12.80
CA ALA A 50 -3.04 -1.23 -13.94
C ALA A 50 -2.26 -2.54 -13.71
N THR A 51 -2.36 -3.08 -12.49
CA THR A 51 -1.71 -4.34 -12.10
C THR A 51 -2.75 -5.41 -11.83
N THR A 52 -2.44 -6.65 -12.24
CA THR A 52 -3.32 -7.81 -12.05
C THR A 52 -3.38 -8.27 -10.61
N GLU A 53 -2.34 -8.03 -9.82
CA GLU A 53 -2.27 -8.49 -8.44
C GLU A 53 -1.53 -7.50 -7.54
N ILE A 54 -2.14 -7.17 -6.40
CA ILE A 54 -1.50 -6.46 -5.29
C ILE A 54 -1.64 -7.31 -4.04
N ARG A 55 -0.55 -7.50 -3.31
CA ARG A 55 -0.55 -8.14 -1.99
C ARG A 55 -0.25 -7.11 -0.91
N ILE A 56 -1.21 -6.92 -0.02
CA ILE A 56 -1.06 -6.06 1.16
C ILE A 56 -0.61 -6.94 2.32
N LEU A 57 0.56 -6.61 2.89
CA LEU A 57 1.11 -7.26 4.06
C LEU A 57 0.95 -6.33 5.25
N ALA A 58 0.05 -6.66 6.18
CA ALA A 58 -0.14 -5.88 7.39
C ALA A 58 -0.71 -6.74 8.53
N PRO A 59 -0.27 -6.54 9.79
CA PRO A 59 0.91 -5.76 10.19
C PRO A 59 2.22 -6.43 9.77
N ILE A 60 3.33 -5.68 9.70
CA ILE A 60 4.67 -6.23 9.43
C ILE A 60 5.32 -6.52 10.78
N PRO A 61 5.52 -7.79 11.19
CA PRO A 61 6.11 -8.08 12.50
C PRO A 61 7.51 -7.48 12.63
N GLY A 62 7.76 -6.72 13.70
CA GLY A 62 9.06 -6.08 13.95
C GLY A 62 9.26 -4.72 13.29
N LYS A 63 8.23 -4.14 12.65
CA LYS A 63 8.16 -2.74 12.21
C LYS A 63 6.81 -2.11 12.50
#